data_AF-A0A2X1K9J5-F1
#
_entry.id   AF-A0A2X1K9J5-F1
#
_cell.length_a   1.000
_cell.length_b   1.000
_cell.length_c   1.000
_cell.angle_alpha   90.00
_cell.angle_beta   90.00
_cell.angle_gamma   90.00
#
_symmetry.space_group_name_H-M   'P 1'
#
loop_
_entity.id
_entity.type
_entity.pdbx_description
1 polymer ?
#
loop_
_entity_poly.entity_id
_entity_poly.type
_entity_poly.pdbx_seq_one_letter_code
_entity_poly.pdbx_strand_id
1 'polypeptide(L)'
;MANRDAQKLAASDLGFALGPRLNAAGRLDDMSVGVALLLCDNIGEARVLANELDALNQTRKEIEQGMQIEALTLCEKTGAQP
;
A
#
# COMPACT_ATOMS: atom_id res chain seq x y z
N MET A 1 9.78 0.16 4.01
CA MET A 1 10.39 -0.18 2.70
C MET A 1 9.96 -1.55 2.21
N ALA A 2 9.99 -1.80 0.89
CA ALA A 2 9.53 -3.07 0.29
C ALA A 2 10.41 -4.31 0.54
N ASN A 3 11.60 -4.16 1.15
CA ASN A 3 12.54 -5.24 1.49
C ASN A 3 12.82 -6.23 0.33
N ARG A 4 13.18 -5.70 -0.84
CA ARG A 4 13.50 -6.48 -2.04
C ARG A 4 14.89 -6.11 -2.57
N ASP A 5 15.55 -7.11 -3.14
CA ASP A 5 16.82 -6.95 -3.84
C ASP A 5 16.59 -6.31 -5.22
N ALA A 6 17.19 -5.14 -5.43
CA ALA A 6 17.04 -4.38 -6.67
C ALA A 6 17.49 -5.16 -7.91
N GLN A 7 18.48 -6.06 -7.78
CA GLN A 7 19.00 -6.86 -8.88
C GLN A 7 18.05 -8.00 -9.31
N LYS A 8 17.04 -8.29 -8.49
CA LYS A 8 16.09 -9.40 -8.70
C LYS A 8 14.67 -8.93 -8.95
N LEU A 9 14.48 -7.63 -9.16
CA LEU A 9 13.15 -7.08 -9.42
C LEU A 9 12.56 -7.65 -10.71
N ALA A 10 11.31 -8.10 -10.61
CA ALA A 10 10.49 -8.55 -11.72
C ALA A 10 9.29 -7.62 -11.89
N ALA A 11 8.61 -7.72 -13.04
CA ALA A 11 7.40 -6.93 -13.33
C ALA A 11 6.30 -7.13 -12.26
N SER A 12 6.23 -8.31 -11.64
CA SER A 12 5.30 -8.58 -10.54
C SER A 12 5.58 -7.71 -9.30
N ASP A 13 6.82 -7.30 -9.06
CA ASP A 13 7.17 -6.44 -7.93
C ASP A 13 6.59 -5.03 -8.08
N LEU A 14 6.50 -4.54 -9.32
CA LEU A 14 5.78 -3.31 -9.61
C LEU A 14 4.29 -3.46 -9.26
N GLY A 15 3.65 -4.54 -9.69
CA GLY A 15 2.21 -4.74 -9.49
C GLY A 15 1.81 -5.02 -8.04
N PHE A 16 2.61 -5.78 -7.29
CA PHE A 16 2.22 -6.30 -5.97
C PHE A 16 2.99 -5.71 -4.79
N ALA A 17 4.12 -5.04 -5.02
CA ALA A 17 4.87 -4.39 -3.94
C ALA A 17 4.87 -2.86 -4.05
N LEU A 18 5.17 -2.31 -5.22
CA LEU A 18 5.27 -0.84 -5.40
C LEU A 18 3.90 -0.20 -5.64
N GLY A 19 3.09 -0.80 -6.53
CA GLY A 19 1.74 -0.33 -6.86
C GLY A 19 0.86 -0.13 -5.63
N PRO A 20 0.75 -1.08 -4.69
CA PRO A 20 -0.04 -0.89 -3.48
C PRO A 20 0.44 0.28 -2.62
N ARG A 21 1.75 0.57 -2.57
CA ARG A 21 2.28 1.70 -1.79
C ARG A 21 1.91 3.05 -2.38
N LEU A 22 2.05 3.16 -3.71
CA LEU A 22 1.63 4.36 -4.44
C LEU A 22 0.11 4.57 -4.33
N ASN A 23 -0.67 3.50 -4.43
CA ASN A 23 -2.12 3.54 -4.34
C ASN A 23 -2.66 3.75 -2.91
N ALA A 24 -1.82 3.57 -1.89
CA ALA A 24 -2.20 3.82 -0.50
C ALA A 24 -2.50 5.29 -0.24
N ALA A 25 -1.68 6.17 -0.84
CA ALA A 25 -1.86 7.62 -0.75
C ALA A 25 -3.26 8.00 -1.25
N GLY A 26 -3.69 7.51 -2.42
CA GLY A 26 -4.98 7.89 -2.99
C GLY A 26 -6.25 7.37 -2.32
N ARG A 27 -6.16 6.58 -1.24
CA ARG A 27 -7.33 6.07 -0.50
C ARG A 27 -7.44 6.60 0.93
N LEU A 28 -6.35 7.08 1.51
CA LEU A 28 -6.29 7.60 2.88
C LEU A 28 -5.85 9.07 2.97
N ASP A 29 -5.21 9.62 1.93
CA ASP A 29 -4.56 10.94 1.96
C ASP A 29 -4.43 11.60 0.55
N ASP A 30 -3.64 12.67 0.45
CA ASP A 30 -3.31 13.36 -0.81
C ASP A 30 -2.42 12.49 -1.73
N MET A 31 -2.88 12.25 -2.97
CA MET A 31 -2.12 11.53 -4.00
C MET A 31 -0.80 12.22 -4.39
N SER A 32 -0.61 13.48 -3.99
CA SER A 32 0.58 14.27 -4.29
C SER A 32 1.88 13.61 -3.82
N VAL A 33 1.88 12.85 -2.71
CA VAL A 33 3.07 12.19 -2.16
C VAL A 33 3.65 11.16 -3.13
N GLY A 34 2.80 10.35 -3.77
CA GLY A 34 3.22 9.34 -4.73
C GLY A 34 3.84 9.94 -5.99
N VAL A 35 3.23 11.03 -6.49
CA VAL A 35 3.75 11.77 -7.65
C VAL A 35 5.06 12.48 -7.30
N ALA A 36 5.12 13.12 -6.13
CA ALA A 36 6.33 13.78 -5.63
C ALA A 36 7.49 12.79 -5.53
N LEU A 37 7.26 11.57 -5.02
CA LEU A 37 8.28 10.53 -4.95
C LEU A 37 8.84 10.17 -6.33
N LEU A 38 7.96 10.01 -7.34
CA LEU A 38 8.37 9.63 -8.70
C LEU A 38 9.12 10.74 -9.44
N LEU A 39 8.94 12.00 -9.03
CA LEU A 39 9.58 13.17 -9.63
C LEU A 39 10.77 13.71 -8.80
N CYS A 40 11.06 13.10 -7.65
CA CYS A 40 12.09 13.59 -6.73
C CYS A 40 13.50 13.22 -7.22
N ASP A 41 14.34 14.24 -7.43
CA ASP A 41 15.74 14.08 -7.82
C ASP A 41 16.69 13.91 -6.63
N ASN A 42 16.22 14.15 -5.40
CA ASN A 42 17.01 14.02 -4.18
C ASN A 42 16.74 12.67 -3.49
N ILE A 43 17.75 11.81 -3.41
CA ILE A 43 17.61 10.48 -2.83
C ILE A 43 17.20 10.49 -1.34
N GLY A 44 17.60 11.52 -0.59
CA GLY A 44 17.25 11.68 0.82
C GLY A 44 15.77 12.04 0.99
N GLU A 45 15.26 12.93 0.16
CA GLU A 45 13.83 13.29 0.13
C GLU A 45 12.97 12.13 -0.39
N ALA A 46 13.39 11.47 -1.47
CA ALA A 46 12.73 10.27 -1.97
C ALA A 46 12.64 9.17 -0.90
N ARG A 47 13.65 9.05 -0.04
CA ARG A 47 13.64 8.11 1.09
C ARG A 47 12.55 8.45 2.11
N VAL A 48 12.37 9.74 2.41
CA VAL A 48 11.33 10.23 3.33
C VAL A 48 9.94 9.94 2.76
N LEU A 49 9.69 10.36 1.51
CA LEU A 49 8.43 10.13 0.82
C LEU A 49 8.09 8.63 0.69
N ALA A 50 9.09 7.79 0.40
CA ALA A 50 8.87 6.34 0.32
C ALA A 50 8.51 5.71 1.68
N ASN A 51 9.02 6.24 2.79
CA ASN A 51 8.64 5.77 4.13
C ASN A 51 7.22 6.20 4.49
N GLU A 52 6.83 7.41 4.10
CA GLU A 52 5.47 7.91 4.27
C GLU A 52 4.45 7.05 3.53
N LEU A 53 4.70 6.75 2.24
CA LEU A 53 3.85 5.83 1.46
C LEU A 53 3.79 4.42 2.05
N ASP A 54 4.88 3.94 2.65
CA ASP A 54 4.90 2.63 3.31
C ASP A 54 4.03 2.64 4.58
N ALA A 55 4.07 3.72 5.36
CA ALA A 55 3.20 3.91 6.53
C ALA A 55 1.72 3.97 6.13
N LEU A 56 1.37 4.78 5.13
CA LEU A 56 0.01 4.86 4.58
C LEU A 56 -0.48 3.50 4.08
N ASN A 57 0.39 2.75 3.39
CA ASN A 57 0.08 1.42 2.92
C ASN A 57 -0.16 0.42 4.05
N GLN A 58 0.55 0.56 5.17
CA GLN A 58 0.36 -0.26 6.36
C GLN A 58 -0.98 0.06 7.04
N THR A 59 -1.28 1.34 7.25
CA THR A 59 -2.58 1.77 7.78
C THR A 59 -3.74 1.31 6.90
N ARG A 60 -3.62 1.39 5.57
CA ARG A 60 -4.65 0.90 4.66
C ARG A 60 -4.89 -0.60 4.84
N LYS A 61 -3.83 -1.40 4.94
CA LYS A 61 -3.96 -2.85 5.14
C LYS A 61 -4.66 -3.19 6.45
N GLU A 62 -4.38 -2.45 7.52
CA GLU A 62 -5.02 -2.64 8.82
C GLU A 62 -6.53 -2.37 8.74
N ILE A 63 -6.93 -1.29 8.07
CA ILE A 63 -8.34 -0.96 7.82
C ILE A 63 -9.00 -2.02 6.94
N GLU A 64 -8.36 -2.40 5.83
CA GLU A 64 -8.86 -3.45 4.92
C GLU A 64 -9.06 -4.80 5.63
N GLN A 65 -8.12 -5.17 6.51
CA GLN A 65 -8.21 -6.40 7.30
C GLN A 65 -9.36 -6.34 8.31
N GLY A 66 -9.55 -5.20 8.98
CA GLY A 66 -10.69 -4.99 9.88
C GLY A 66 -12.03 -5.15 9.16
N MET A 67 -12.20 -4.46 8.02
CA MET A 67 -13.41 -4.57 7.20
C MET A 67 -13.65 -6.01 6.70
N GLN A 68 -12.60 -6.72 6.31
CA GLN A 68 -12.71 -8.12 5.87
C GLN A 68 -13.22 -9.02 6.99
N ILE A 69 -12.70 -8.88 8.21
CA ILE A 69 -13.11 -9.67 9.38
C ILE A 69 -14.58 -9.39 9.73
N GLU A 70 -14.99 -8.13 9.72
CA GLU A 70 -16.38 -7.73 9.97
C GLU A 70 -17.33 -8.33 8.93
N ALA A 71 -16.96 -8.27 7.65
CA ALA A 71 -17.74 -8.83 6.56
C ALA A 71 -17.88 -10.36 6.68
N LEU A 72 -16.78 -11.07 6.97
CA LEU A 72 -16.79 -12.52 7.20
C LEU A 72 -17.71 -12.89 8.37
N THR A 73 -17.61 -12.16 9.49
CA THR A 73 -18.45 -12.37 10.67
C THR A 73 -19.94 -12.18 10.34
N LEU A 74 -20.28 -11.25 9.45
CA LEU A 74 -21.66 -11.02 9.01
C LEU A 74 -22.16 -12.13 8.07
N CYS A 75 -21.34 -12.62 7.15
CA CYS A 75 -21.66 -13.76 6.29
C CYS A 75 -21.98 -15.02 7.11
N GLU A 76 -21.15 -15.32 8.12
CA GLU A 76 -21.38 -16.44 9.03
C GLU A 76 -22.71 -16.32 9.78
N LYS A 77 -23.05 -15.11 10.26
CA LYS A 77 -24.31 -14.84 10.98
C LYS A 77 -25.55 -14.92 10.09
N THR A 78 -25.41 -14.63 8.79
CA THR A 78 -26.52 -14.62 7.85
C THR A 78 -26.73 -15.96 7.14
N GLY A 79 -25.92 -16.98 7.44
CA GLY A 79 -26.00 -18.31 6.82
C GLY A 79 -25.60 -18.34 5.34
N ALA A 80 -25.11 -17.22 4.81
CA ALA A 80 -24.53 -17.15 3.48
C ALA A 80 -23.12 -17.72 3.54
N GLN A 81 -22.98 -19.01 3.19
CA GLN A 81 -21.67 -19.59 2.92
C GLN A 81 -21.14 -19.06 1.58
N PRO A 82 -19.82 -18.79 1.48
CA PRO A 82 -19.20 -18.28 0.25
C PRO A 82 -19.33 -19.24 -0.93
#